data_AF-A0A7K2Z9Y9-F1
#
_entry.id   AF-A0A7K2Z9Y9-F1
#
_cell.length_a   1.000
_cell.length_b   1.000
_cell.length_c   1.000
_cell.angle_alpha   90.00
_cell.angle_beta   90.00
_cell.angle_gamma   90.00
#
_symmetry.space_group_name_H-M   'P 1'
#
loop_
_entity.id
_entity.type
_entity.pdbx_description
1 polymer ?
#
loop_
_entity_poly.entity_id
_entity_poly.type
_entity_poly.pdbx_seq_one_letter_code
_entity_poly.pdbx_strand_id
1 'polypeptide(L)'
;TAARVRERGGTIAVGPLRLGPGRGAVAADREGAGFGFWEGRTPPWSIGRGGAPASLELRTSHAFDAAIFYSEVFGWDPHDPGGCEVGYVYQQDTVVVRQGGHTVATLRGGGDGASPDPRLRPQWHVRFRVDDLTAAIEAARKAGGEVSPPTVSPDDGPESMIGDPHGAFFTLTSRRSPAARE
;
A
#
# COMPACT_ATOMS: atom_id res chain seq x y z
N THR A 1 0.26 -11.36 -15.71
CA THR A 1 0.86 -10.32 -14.84
C THR A 1 2.36 -10.15 -15.04
N ALA A 2 3.21 -11.16 -14.82
CA ALA A 2 4.67 -10.98 -14.91
C ALA A 2 5.20 -10.46 -16.27
N ALA A 3 4.61 -10.89 -17.39
CA ALA A 3 4.95 -10.36 -18.71
C ALA A 3 4.60 -8.87 -18.82
N ARG A 4 3.38 -8.47 -18.42
CA ARG A 4 2.93 -7.07 -18.37
C ARG A 4 3.83 -6.18 -17.52
N VAL A 5 4.33 -6.68 -16.38
CA VAL A 5 5.30 -5.93 -15.57
C VAL A 5 6.53 -5.56 -16.41
N ARG A 6 7.11 -6.50 -17.14
CA ARG A 6 8.28 -6.24 -18.01
C ARG A 6 7.92 -5.31 -19.16
N GLU A 7 6.80 -5.55 -19.83
CA GLU A 7 6.33 -4.75 -20.97
C GLU A 7 6.06 -3.28 -20.58
N ARG A 8 5.67 -3.02 -19.32
CA ARG A 8 5.39 -1.67 -18.80
C ARG A 8 6.57 -1.03 -18.05
N GLY A 9 7.77 -1.58 -18.19
CA GLY A 9 9.01 -1.00 -17.65
C GLY A 9 9.27 -1.31 -16.18
N GLY A 10 8.53 -2.24 -15.57
CA GLY A 10 8.86 -2.80 -14.27
C GLY A 10 9.86 -3.96 -14.37
N THR A 11 10.41 -4.36 -13.23
CA THR A 11 11.40 -5.45 -13.14
C THR A 11 10.83 -6.63 -12.36
N ILE A 12 11.08 -7.85 -12.82
CA ILE A 12 10.79 -9.06 -12.04
C ILE A 12 12.05 -9.44 -11.27
N ALA A 13 12.00 -9.36 -9.94
CA ALA A 13 13.11 -9.73 -9.05
C ALA A 13 13.11 -11.23 -8.74
N VAL A 14 11.95 -11.81 -8.44
CA VAL A 14 11.80 -13.23 -8.11
C VAL A 14 10.57 -13.81 -8.82
N GLY A 15 10.74 -15.00 -9.39
CA GLY A 15 9.65 -15.80 -9.95
C GLY A 15 9.17 -15.39 -11.34
N PRO A 16 7.96 -15.82 -11.76
CA PRO A 16 6.94 -16.52 -10.96
C PRO A 16 7.36 -17.93 -10.49
N LEU A 17 7.23 -18.20 -9.19
CA LEU A 17 7.52 -19.51 -8.58
C LEU A 17 6.23 -20.14 -8.05
N ARG A 18 6.16 -21.47 -8.08
CA ARG A 18 5.09 -22.21 -7.42
C ARG A 18 5.35 -22.26 -5.91
N LEU A 19 4.36 -21.87 -5.12
CA LEU A 19 4.41 -21.88 -3.66
C LEU A 19 3.14 -22.54 -3.16
N GLY A 20 3.24 -23.79 -2.67
CA GLY A 20 2.08 -24.57 -2.23
C GLY A 20 0.96 -24.63 -3.29
N PRO A 21 -0.27 -24.19 -2.98
CA PRO A 21 -1.41 -24.23 -3.90
C PRO A 21 -1.49 -23.06 -4.89
N GLY A 22 -0.51 -22.14 -4.91
CA GLY A 22 -0.51 -20.99 -5.80
C GLY A 22 0.86 -20.66 -6.39
N ARG A 23 0.96 -19.47 -6.98
CA ARG A 23 2.17 -18.92 -7.57
C ARG A 23 2.38 -17.50 -7.08
N GLY A 24 3.63 -17.17 -6.76
CA GLY A 24 4.04 -15.84 -6.33
C GLY A 24 5.18 -15.30 -7.16
N ALA A 25 5.25 -13.98 -7.26
CA ALA A 25 6.41 -13.27 -7.79
C ALA A 25 6.63 -11.96 -7.00
N VAL A 26 7.88 -11.53 -6.98
CA VAL A 26 8.29 -10.23 -6.46
C VAL A 26 8.83 -9.41 -7.62
N ALA A 27 8.37 -8.17 -7.71
CA ALA A 27 8.70 -7.23 -8.76
C ALA A 27 9.03 -5.87 -8.17
N ALA A 28 9.54 -4.98 -9.00
CA ALA A 28 9.65 -3.56 -8.74
C ALA A 28 8.95 -2.79 -9.86
N ASP A 29 8.29 -1.68 -9.54
CA ASP A 29 7.72 -0.80 -10.55
C ASP A 29 8.80 0.06 -11.23
N ARG A 30 8.36 1.00 -12.07
CA ARG A 30 9.24 1.89 -12.83
C ARG A 30 10.13 2.78 -11.95
N GLU A 31 9.72 3.07 -10.73
CA GLU A 31 10.48 3.89 -9.78
C GLU A 31 11.24 3.05 -8.75
N GLY A 32 11.15 1.72 -8.86
CA GLY A 32 11.84 0.77 -7.98
C GLY A 32 11.05 0.37 -6.75
N ALA A 33 9.77 0.75 -6.62
CA ALA A 33 8.95 0.34 -5.49
C ALA A 33 8.69 -1.18 -5.57
N GLY A 34 9.18 -1.92 -4.58
CA GLY A 34 9.02 -3.37 -4.52
C GLY A 34 7.58 -3.78 -4.22
N PHE A 35 7.05 -4.76 -4.97
CA PHE A 35 5.72 -5.32 -4.72
C PHE A 35 5.67 -6.82 -5.02
N GLY A 36 4.86 -7.54 -4.25
CA GLY A 36 4.56 -8.95 -4.47
C GLY A 36 3.19 -9.13 -5.14
N PHE A 37 3.06 -10.13 -6.01
CA PHE A 37 1.75 -10.54 -6.53
C PHE A 37 1.58 -12.06 -6.46
N TRP A 38 0.33 -12.45 -6.25
CA TRP A 38 -0.07 -13.83 -5.99
C TRP A 38 -1.17 -14.27 -6.93
N GLU A 39 -1.07 -15.50 -7.40
CA GLU A 39 -2.11 -16.21 -8.14
C GLU A 39 -2.47 -17.50 -7.39
N GLY A 40 -3.74 -17.67 -7.05
CA GLY A 40 -4.25 -18.84 -6.34
C GLY A 40 -5.18 -18.44 -5.20
N ARG A 41 -5.48 -19.39 -4.31
CA ARG A 41 -6.33 -19.11 -3.14
C ARG A 41 -5.62 -18.11 -2.23
N THR A 42 -6.32 -17.04 -1.88
CA THR A 42 -5.91 -16.06 -0.87
C THR A 42 -6.56 -16.41 0.48
N PRO A 43 -5.98 -15.94 1.60
CA PRO A 43 -6.66 -16.02 2.91
C PRO A 43 -8.05 -15.37 2.85
N PRO A 44 -9.00 -15.78 3.71
CA PRO A 44 -10.36 -15.24 3.74
C PRO A 44 -10.42 -13.77 4.20
N TRP A 45 -9.34 -13.25 4.78
CA TRP A 45 -9.17 -11.83 5.05
C TRP A 45 -8.39 -11.18 3.91
N SER A 46 -8.83 -10.01 3.47
CA SER A 46 -8.17 -9.22 2.42
C SER A 46 -7.89 -7.83 2.96
N ILE A 47 -6.70 -7.31 2.68
CA ILE A 47 -6.34 -5.92 2.96
C ILE A 47 -7.40 -5.01 2.32
N GLY A 48 -7.94 -4.06 3.07
CA GLY A 48 -8.97 -3.12 2.60
C GLY A 48 -10.43 -3.61 2.57
N ARG A 49 -10.75 -4.89 2.83
CA ARG A 49 -12.16 -5.37 2.88
C ARG A 49 -12.73 -5.43 4.30
N GLY A 50 -13.90 -4.81 4.51
CA GLY A 50 -14.58 -4.81 5.81
C GLY A 50 -13.78 -4.12 6.91
N GLY A 51 -13.76 -4.68 8.12
CA GLY A 51 -12.94 -4.23 9.25
C GLY A 51 -11.46 -4.64 9.17
N ALA A 52 -10.92 -4.81 7.95
CA ALA A 52 -9.55 -5.27 7.74
C ALA A 52 -8.57 -4.40 8.53
N PRO A 53 -7.65 -5.02 9.29
CA PRO A 53 -6.74 -4.29 10.16
C PRO A 53 -5.69 -3.50 9.37
N ALA A 54 -5.64 -3.63 8.03
CA ALA A 54 -4.63 -2.99 7.20
C ALA A 54 -5.19 -2.36 5.92
N SER A 55 -4.47 -1.37 5.40
CA SER A 55 -4.58 -0.82 4.03
C SER A 55 -3.20 -0.70 3.40
N LEU A 56 -3.14 -0.77 2.06
CA LEU A 56 -1.92 -0.54 1.29
C LEU A 56 -1.85 0.91 0.83
N GLU A 57 -0.70 1.54 1.04
CA GLU A 57 -0.39 2.87 0.49
C GLU A 57 0.92 2.82 -0.28
N LEU A 58 0.91 3.24 -1.54
CA LEU A 58 2.15 3.52 -2.28
C LEU A 58 2.52 4.99 -2.06
N ARG A 59 3.76 5.25 -1.66
CA ARG A 59 4.37 6.57 -1.81
C ARG A 59 5.25 6.54 -3.04
N THR A 60 5.08 7.50 -3.94
CA THR A 60 5.75 7.55 -5.26
C THR A 60 5.97 9.00 -5.65
N SER A 61 6.83 9.25 -6.64
CA SER A 61 7.04 10.60 -7.15
C SER A 61 5.82 11.14 -7.89
N HIS A 62 5.08 10.29 -8.62
CA HIS A 62 3.89 10.68 -9.37
C HIS A 62 2.76 9.64 -9.24
N ALA A 63 1.74 9.95 -8.42
CA ALA A 63 0.68 8.96 -8.12
C ALA A 63 -0.13 8.58 -9.35
N PHE A 64 -0.36 9.52 -10.27
CA PHE A 64 -1.10 9.27 -11.50
C PHE A 64 -0.36 8.30 -12.45
N ASP A 65 0.94 8.50 -12.67
CA ASP A 65 1.75 7.63 -13.52
C ASP A 65 1.87 6.22 -12.93
N ALA A 66 2.05 6.12 -11.61
CA ALA A 66 2.01 4.86 -10.91
C ALA A 66 0.65 4.16 -11.08
N ALA A 67 -0.46 4.90 -10.97
CA ALA A 67 -1.80 4.34 -11.17
C ALA A 67 -1.99 3.77 -12.58
N ILE A 68 -1.47 4.42 -13.62
CA ILE A 68 -1.47 3.88 -14.99
C ILE A 68 -0.71 2.55 -15.02
N PHE A 69 0.54 2.53 -14.52
CA PHE A 69 1.36 1.32 -14.48
C PHE A 69 0.65 0.15 -13.79
N TYR A 70 0.14 0.37 -12.58
CA TYR A 70 -0.52 -0.69 -11.81
C TYR A 70 -1.86 -1.12 -12.44
N SER A 71 -2.60 -0.20 -13.04
CA SER A 71 -3.84 -0.53 -13.77
C SER A 71 -3.56 -1.44 -14.96
N GLU A 72 -2.51 -1.17 -15.73
CA GLU A 72 -2.12 -1.98 -16.89
C GLU A 72 -1.53 -3.34 -16.48
N VAL A 73 -0.79 -3.39 -15.37
CA VAL A 73 -0.22 -4.64 -14.85
C VAL A 73 -1.30 -5.56 -14.29
N PHE A 74 -2.24 -5.03 -13.50
CA PHE A 74 -3.24 -5.81 -12.77
C PHE A 74 -4.61 -5.90 -13.44
N GLY A 75 -4.88 -5.12 -14.48
CA GLY A 75 -6.18 -5.11 -15.16
C GLY A 75 -7.26 -4.48 -14.28
N TRP A 76 -7.03 -3.26 -13.80
CA TRP A 76 -7.98 -2.53 -12.96
C TRP A 76 -9.18 -1.95 -13.74
N ASP A 77 -9.52 -2.46 -14.91
CA ASP A 77 -10.66 -1.98 -15.69
C ASP A 77 -11.97 -2.18 -14.91
N PRO A 78 -12.73 -1.12 -14.57
CA PRO A 78 -13.96 -1.24 -13.78
C PRO A 78 -15.06 -2.06 -14.47
N HIS A 79 -14.96 -2.29 -15.78
CA HIS A 79 -15.91 -3.08 -16.56
C HIS A 79 -15.61 -4.58 -16.54
N ASP A 80 -14.41 -4.97 -16.12
CA ASP A 80 -14.01 -6.39 -16.03
C ASP A 80 -14.44 -7.03 -14.70
N PRO A 81 -14.74 -8.34 -14.68
CA PRO A 81 -14.96 -9.08 -13.44
C PRO A 81 -13.75 -8.97 -12.50
N GLY A 82 -13.95 -8.36 -11.34
CA GLY A 82 -12.87 -8.12 -10.36
C GLY A 82 -12.08 -6.84 -10.59
N GLY A 83 -12.53 -5.99 -11.52
CA GLY A 83 -12.01 -4.65 -11.79
C GLY A 83 -12.05 -3.68 -10.61
N CYS A 84 -11.43 -2.51 -10.79
CA CYS A 84 -11.35 -1.48 -9.76
C CYS A 84 -11.84 -0.13 -10.28
N GLU A 85 -12.48 0.64 -9.41
CA GLU A 85 -12.69 2.06 -9.64
C GLU A 85 -11.43 2.83 -9.22
N VAL A 86 -10.89 3.64 -10.13
CA VAL A 86 -9.68 4.44 -9.89
C VAL A 86 -10.06 5.91 -9.89
N GLY A 87 -9.99 6.56 -8.72
CA GLY A 87 -10.30 7.99 -8.56
C GLY A 87 -9.03 8.80 -8.27
N TYR A 88 -8.84 9.93 -8.95
CA TYR A 88 -7.68 10.81 -8.75
C TYR A 88 -8.09 12.15 -8.14
N VAL A 89 -7.41 12.54 -7.07
CA VAL A 89 -7.56 13.82 -6.37
C VAL A 89 -6.33 14.68 -6.68
N TYR A 90 -6.44 15.49 -7.73
CA TYR A 90 -5.34 16.28 -8.29
C TYR A 90 -4.62 17.17 -7.26
N GLN A 91 -5.39 17.87 -6.42
CA GLN A 91 -4.83 18.81 -5.42
C GLN A 91 -3.94 18.14 -4.36
N GLN A 92 -4.06 16.82 -4.20
CA GLN A 92 -3.33 16.05 -3.19
C GLN A 92 -2.38 15.03 -3.83
N ASP A 93 -2.21 15.05 -5.16
CA ASP A 93 -1.55 14.00 -5.95
C ASP A 93 -1.84 12.59 -5.40
N THR A 94 -3.13 12.28 -5.21
CA THR A 94 -3.58 11.07 -4.54
C THR A 94 -4.54 10.30 -5.44
N VAL A 95 -4.24 9.02 -5.69
CA VAL A 95 -5.13 8.07 -6.36
C VAL A 95 -5.70 7.10 -5.34
N VAL A 96 -7.01 6.90 -5.38
CA VAL A 96 -7.72 5.91 -4.55
C VAL A 96 -8.26 4.81 -5.44
N VAL A 97 -7.87 3.57 -5.15
CA VAL A 97 -8.28 2.37 -5.88
C VAL A 97 -9.33 1.65 -5.04
N ARG A 98 -10.54 1.46 -5.60
CA ARG A 98 -11.66 0.79 -4.93
C ARG A 98 -12.08 -0.46 -5.68
N GLN A 99 -12.40 -1.52 -4.96
CA GLN A 99 -13.00 -2.73 -5.51
C GLN A 99 -14.27 -3.04 -4.72
N GLY A 100 -15.43 -3.08 -5.40
CA GLY A 100 -16.72 -3.32 -4.75
C GLY A 100 -17.03 -2.31 -3.64
N GLY A 101 -16.72 -1.01 -3.85
CA GLY A 101 -16.93 0.07 -2.89
C GLY A 101 -15.90 0.16 -1.74
N HIS A 102 -14.96 -0.78 -1.66
CA HIS A 102 -13.92 -0.78 -0.62
C HIS A 102 -12.58 -0.25 -1.16
N THR A 103 -11.93 0.66 -0.44
CA THR A 103 -10.57 1.09 -0.78
C THR A 103 -9.57 -0.05 -0.55
N VAL A 104 -8.97 -0.53 -1.63
CA VAL A 104 -7.98 -1.62 -1.61
C VAL A 104 -6.54 -1.10 -1.64
N ALA A 105 -6.31 0.09 -2.22
CA ALA A 105 -5.02 0.76 -2.23
C ALA A 105 -5.19 2.29 -2.35
N THR A 106 -4.24 3.03 -1.81
CA THR A 106 -4.06 4.46 -2.07
C THR A 106 -2.66 4.68 -2.64
N LEU A 107 -2.50 5.50 -3.67
CA LEU A 107 -1.20 5.91 -4.20
C LEU A 107 -1.08 7.42 -3.94
N ARG A 108 0.04 7.86 -3.39
CA ARG A 108 0.28 9.26 -3.05
C ARG A 108 1.62 9.73 -3.62
N GLY A 109 1.61 10.97 -4.11
CA GLY A 109 2.80 11.73 -4.43
C GLY A 109 3.67 12.02 -3.21
N GLY A 110 4.84 12.61 -3.46
CA GLY A 110 5.77 13.05 -2.43
C GLY A 110 6.87 12.06 -2.10
N GLY A 111 6.93 10.91 -2.79
CA GLY A 111 8.14 10.09 -2.85
C GLY A 111 9.21 10.77 -3.71
N ASP A 112 10.47 10.60 -3.35
CA ASP A 112 11.62 11.12 -4.10
C ASP A 112 12.51 9.94 -4.52
N GLY A 113 12.42 9.54 -5.79
CA GLY A 113 13.23 8.46 -6.35
C GLY A 113 14.74 8.70 -6.30
N ALA A 114 15.17 9.96 -6.23
CA ALA A 114 16.58 10.34 -6.13
C ALA A 114 17.06 10.50 -4.69
N SER A 115 16.18 10.33 -3.69
CA SER A 115 16.52 10.60 -2.31
C SER A 115 17.64 9.70 -1.80
N PRO A 116 18.66 10.26 -1.13
CA PRO A 116 19.68 9.45 -0.47
C PRO A 116 19.07 8.64 0.68
N ASP A 117 17.96 9.09 1.28
CA ASP A 117 17.22 8.36 2.30
C ASP A 117 16.28 7.31 1.65
N PRO A 118 16.54 6.00 1.82
CA PRO A 118 15.68 4.95 1.27
C PRO A 118 14.22 5.01 1.74
N ARG A 119 13.93 5.65 2.89
CA ARG A 119 12.57 5.79 3.43
C ARG A 119 11.74 6.83 2.69
N LEU A 120 12.39 7.71 1.93
CA LEU A 120 11.75 8.73 1.11
C LEU A 120 11.60 8.27 -0.34
N ARG A 121 12.28 7.16 -0.72
CA ARG A 121 12.13 6.58 -2.06
C ARG A 121 10.79 5.88 -2.23
N PRO A 122 10.32 5.75 -3.49
CA PRO A 122 9.06 5.09 -3.81
C PRO A 122 8.96 3.68 -3.24
N GLN A 123 7.91 3.42 -2.46
CA GLN A 123 7.72 2.14 -1.78
C GLN A 123 6.26 1.92 -1.34
N TRP A 124 5.86 0.65 -1.27
CA TRP A 124 4.59 0.25 -0.68
C TRP A 124 4.70 0.19 0.85
N HIS A 125 3.80 0.88 1.52
CA HIS A 125 3.62 0.89 2.95
C HIS A 125 2.36 0.09 3.34
N VAL A 126 2.51 -0.72 4.37
CA VAL A 126 1.37 -1.33 5.06
C VAL A 126 0.97 -0.41 6.21
N ARG A 127 -0.30 -0.01 6.24
CA ARG A 127 -0.86 0.85 7.27
C ARG A 127 -1.85 0.06 8.10
N PHE A 128 -1.57 -0.14 9.38
CA PHE A 128 -2.41 -0.88 10.31
C PHE A 128 -3.33 0.05 11.12
N ARG A 129 -4.62 -0.28 11.14
CA ARG A 129 -5.64 0.45 11.88
C ARG A 129 -5.80 -0.14 13.28
N VAL A 130 -5.54 0.68 14.28
CA VAL A 130 -5.64 0.33 15.71
C VAL A 130 -6.69 1.18 16.42
N ASP A 131 -7.33 0.60 17.42
CA ASP A 131 -8.36 1.31 18.20
C ASP A 131 -7.74 2.41 19.09
N ASP A 132 -6.55 2.15 19.64
CA ASP A 132 -5.78 3.09 20.45
C ASP A 132 -4.34 3.19 19.91
N LEU A 133 -4.07 4.30 19.23
CA LEU A 133 -2.75 4.57 18.64
C LEU A 133 -1.67 4.73 19.71
N THR A 134 -1.98 5.35 20.84
CA THR A 134 -1.04 5.58 21.94
C THR A 134 -0.62 4.24 22.55
N ALA A 135 -1.59 3.38 22.88
CA ALA A 135 -1.31 2.06 23.43
C ALA A 135 -0.51 1.18 22.45
N ALA A 136 -0.83 1.24 21.14
CA ALA A 136 -0.11 0.49 20.13
C ALA A 136 1.34 0.99 19.94
N ILE A 137 1.57 2.30 19.99
CA ILE A 137 2.91 2.91 19.97
C ILE A 137 3.74 2.44 21.17
N GLU A 138 3.17 2.45 22.38
CA GLU A 138 3.86 1.99 23.59
C GLU A 138 4.20 0.50 23.52
N ALA A 139 3.28 -0.31 22.99
CA ALA A 139 3.53 -1.73 22.75
C ALA A 139 4.68 -1.95 21.75
N ALA A 140 4.72 -1.17 20.66
CA ALA A 140 5.79 -1.23 19.67
C ALA A 140 7.16 -0.87 20.29
N ARG A 141 7.23 0.21 21.10
CA ARG A 141 8.45 0.59 21.83
C ARG A 141 8.92 -0.51 22.77
N LYS A 142 8.01 -1.09 23.54
CA LYS A 142 8.31 -2.18 24.47
C LYS A 142 8.84 -3.44 23.76
N ALA A 143 8.39 -3.68 22.52
CA ALA A 143 8.88 -4.76 21.67
C ALA A 143 10.22 -4.43 20.97
N GLY A 144 10.82 -3.27 21.23
CA GLY A 144 12.09 -2.83 20.65
C GLY A 144 11.96 -2.04 19.35
N GLY A 145 10.75 -1.67 18.94
CA GLY A 145 10.53 -0.89 17.73
C GLY A 145 10.91 0.58 17.89
N GLU A 146 11.46 1.16 16.83
CA GLU A 146 11.66 2.60 16.68
C GLU A 146 10.36 3.26 16.24
N VAL A 147 10.00 4.38 16.87
CA VAL A 147 8.72 5.06 16.62
C VAL A 147 8.98 6.50 16.21
N SER A 148 8.46 6.88 15.04
CA SER A 148 8.51 8.27 14.59
C SER A 148 7.58 9.16 15.43
N PRO A 149 7.86 10.46 15.56
CA PRO A 149 6.89 11.41 16.09
C PRO A 149 5.53 11.26 15.37
N PRO A 150 4.39 11.29 16.09
CA PRO A 150 3.09 11.23 15.46
C PRO A 150 2.90 12.40 14.49
N THR A 151 2.35 12.11 13.31
CA THR A 151 1.94 13.09 12.31
C THR A 151 0.42 12.98 12.09
N VAL A 152 -0.14 13.90 11.31
CA VAL A 152 -1.56 13.84 10.93
C VAL A 152 -1.64 13.55 9.44
N SER A 153 -2.20 12.38 9.12
CA SER A 153 -2.61 12.04 7.77
C SER A 153 -3.85 12.85 7.39
N PRO A 154 -3.89 13.48 6.20
CA PRO A 154 -5.07 14.21 5.72
C PRO A 154 -6.33 13.34 5.71
N ASP A 155 -6.13 12.07 5.38
CA ASP A 155 -7.18 11.10 5.43
C ASP A 155 -7.27 10.56 6.86
N ASP A 156 -6.36 9.74 7.35
CA ASP A 156 -6.66 8.89 8.51
C ASP A 156 -6.48 9.50 9.91
N GLY A 157 -6.20 10.81 10.00
CA GLY A 157 -5.94 11.46 11.28
C GLY A 157 -4.55 11.09 11.83
N PRO A 158 -4.38 11.02 13.17
CA PRO A 158 -3.08 10.72 13.77
C PRO A 158 -2.49 9.40 13.27
N GLU A 159 -1.22 9.44 12.88
CA GLU A 159 -0.46 8.26 12.48
C GLU A 159 0.99 8.32 12.98
N SER A 160 1.64 7.16 13.04
CA SER A 160 3.07 7.05 13.38
C SER A 160 3.71 5.88 12.64
N MET A 161 4.93 6.08 12.15
CA MET A 161 5.71 5.03 11.50
C MET A 161 6.50 4.25 12.56
N ILE A 162 6.46 2.94 12.43
CA ILE A 162 7.18 1.98 13.26
C ILE A 162 8.25 1.31 12.41
N GLY A 163 9.49 1.36 12.88
CA GLY A 163 10.58 0.49 12.42
C GLY A 163 10.74 -0.66 13.38
N ASP A 164 10.68 -1.90 12.90
CA ASP A 164 10.94 -3.08 13.74
C ASP A 164 12.46 -3.32 13.90
N PRO A 165 12.88 -4.11 14.90
CA PRO A 165 14.29 -4.43 15.12
C PRO A 165 14.97 -5.20 13.97
N HIS A 166 14.20 -5.68 12.99
CA HIS A 166 14.66 -6.47 11.85
C HIS A 166 14.68 -5.68 10.55
N GLY A 167 14.36 -4.38 10.59
CA GLY A 167 14.43 -3.45 9.47
C GLY A 167 13.14 -3.32 8.65
N ALA A 168 12.03 -3.91 9.08
CA ALA A 168 10.73 -3.68 8.45
C ALA A 168 10.09 -2.37 8.95
N PHE A 169 9.34 -1.70 8.08
CA PHE A 169 8.61 -0.48 8.43
C PHE A 169 7.12 -0.62 8.13
N PHE A 170 6.28 -0.10 9.01
CA PHE A 170 4.83 -0.01 8.82
C PHE A 170 4.27 1.22 9.53
N THR A 171 3.05 1.63 9.18
CA THR A 171 2.40 2.79 9.80
C THR A 171 1.26 2.31 10.69
N LEU A 172 1.15 2.86 11.90
CA LEU A 172 -0.03 2.74 12.74
C LEU A 172 -0.92 3.96 12.56
N THR A 173 -2.22 3.73 12.42
CA THR A 173 -3.24 4.77 12.26
C THR A 173 -4.40 4.50 13.20
N SER A 174 -5.03 5.53 13.74
CA SER A 174 -6.26 5.36 14.53
C SER A 174 -7.42 4.89 13.65
N ARG A 175 -8.30 4.05 14.21
CA ARG A 175 -9.62 3.85 13.60
C ARG A 175 -10.40 5.15 13.67
N ARG A 176 -10.78 5.70 12.51
CA ARG A 176 -11.83 6.72 12.50
C ARG A 176 -13.15 6.07 12.89
N SER A 177 -13.82 6.61 13.90
CA SER A 177 -15.27 6.50 13.96
C SER A 177 -15.82 7.09 12.66
N PRO A 178 -16.72 6.40 11.94
CA PRO A 178 -17.35 7.00 10.78
C PRO A 178 -18.00 8.30 11.24
N ALA A 179 -17.61 9.42 10.64
CA ALA A 179 -18.30 10.68 10.85
C ALA A 179 -19.79 10.43 10.60
N ALA A 180 -20.63 10.82 11.57
CA ALA A 180 -22.07 10.82 11.36
C ALA A 180 -22.34 11.59 10.06
N ARG A 181 -22.93 10.91 9.08
CA ARG A 181 -23.41 11.57 7.87
C ARG A 181 -24.52 12.52 8.33
N GLU A 182 -24.26 13.82 8.27
CA GLU A 182 -25.32 14.85 8.23
C GLU A 182 -26.02 14.81 6.87
#